data_AF-A0A944L3A7-F1
#
_entry.id   AF-A0A944L3A7-F1
#
_cell.length_a   1.000
_cell.length_b   1.000
_cell.length_c   1.000
_cell.angle_alpha   90.00
_cell.angle_beta   90.00
_cell.angle_gamma   90.00
#
_symmetry.space_group_name_H-M   'P 1'
#
loop_
_entity.id
_entity.type
_entity.pdbx_description
1 polymer ?
#
loop_
_entity_poly.entity_id
_entity_poly.type
_entity_poly.pdbx_seq_one_letter_code
_entity_poly.pdbx_strand_id
1 'polypeptide(L)'
;MDVHTAHVLWRLPDESANRIAPEITSAWHGVVYAQADQAMTLDARTGRDLRTGIGLVSPTMVNDGYGLVYDVAARVVDVYQAADVSASG
;
A
#
# COMPACT_ATOMS: atom_id res chain seq x y z
N MET A 1 3.14 14.32 -1.72
CA MET A 1 3.58 15.72 -1.96
C MET A 1 3.54 15.94 -3.46
N ASP A 2 3.08 17.11 -3.91
CA ASP A 2 3.29 17.54 -5.29
C ASP A 2 4.81 17.73 -5.51
N VAL A 3 5.38 16.97 -6.44
CA VAL A 3 6.84 16.89 -6.61
C VAL A 3 7.45 18.15 -7.22
N HIS A 4 6.63 19.03 -7.80
CA HIS A 4 7.08 20.26 -8.42
C HIS A 4 7.05 21.45 -7.45
N THR A 5 6.07 21.47 -6.55
CA THR A 5 5.78 22.60 -5.66
C THR A 5 6.06 22.32 -4.18
N ALA A 6 6.37 21.07 -3.83
CA ALA A 6 6.50 20.61 -2.46
C ALA A 6 5.25 20.74 -1.59
N HIS A 7 4.08 20.94 -2.21
CA HIS A 7 2.83 21.05 -1.50
C HIS A 7 2.34 19.68 -0.97
N VAL A 8 1.80 19.65 0.24
CA VAL A 8 1.15 18.45 0.80
C VAL A 8 -0.17 18.23 0.07
N LEU A 9 -0.35 17.08 -0.57
CA LEU A 9 -1.59 16.77 -1.29
C LEU A 9 -2.71 16.34 -0.35
N TRP A 10 -2.36 15.52 0.64
CA TRP A 10 -3.25 14.97 1.65
C TRP A 10 -2.41 14.53 2.85
N ARG A 11 -3.06 14.34 3.99
CA ARG A 11 -2.44 13.91 5.23
C ARG A 11 -3.36 12.93 5.95
N LEU A 12 -2.74 11.94 6.58
CA LEU A 12 -3.35 11.14 7.63
C LEU A 12 -2.56 11.36 8.93
N PRO A 13 -3.18 11.26 10.13
CA PRO A 13 -4.61 11.02 10.33
C PRO A 13 -5.47 12.20 9.85
N ASP A 14 -6.74 11.92 9.53
CA ASP A 14 -7.75 12.91 9.21
C ASP A 14 -8.90 12.74 10.21
N GLU A 15 -8.88 13.55 11.27
CA GLU A 15 -9.86 13.50 12.35
C GLU A 15 -11.26 13.84 11.88
N SER A 16 -11.40 14.75 10.90
CA SER A 16 -12.70 15.16 10.37
C SER A 16 -13.40 14.03 9.62
N ALA A 17 -12.62 13.16 9.00
CA ALA A 17 -13.08 11.95 8.33
C ALA A 17 -12.99 10.68 9.21
N ASN A 18 -12.60 10.82 10.48
CA ASN A 18 -12.35 9.71 11.42
C ASN A 18 -11.40 8.64 10.85
N ARG A 19 -10.32 9.07 10.19
CA ARG A 19 -9.30 8.19 9.60
C ARG A 19 -8.00 8.26 10.37
N ILE A 20 -7.45 7.10 10.72
CA ILE A 20 -6.12 6.96 11.31
C ILE A 20 -5.03 6.86 10.22
N ALA A 21 -3.78 7.13 10.58
CA ALA A 21 -2.64 6.87 9.69
C ALA A 21 -2.22 5.39 9.82
N PRO A 22 -2.30 4.59 8.75
CA PRO A 22 -1.74 3.25 8.75
C PRO A 22 -0.21 3.30 8.62
N GLU A 23 0.46 2.19 8.93
CA GLU A 23 1.89 2.05 8.66
C GLU A 23 2.11 1.95 7.15
N ILE A 24 2.90 2.84 6.56
CA ILE A 24 3.22 2.79 5.14
C ILE A 24 4.38 1.82 4.92
N THR A 25 4.16 0.77 4.13
CA THR A 25 5.16 -0.28 3.89
C THR A 25 5.86 -0.14 2.55
N SER A 26 5.19 0.37 1.52
CA SER A 26 5.76 0.58 0.18
C SER A 26 4.92 1.52 -0.68
N ALA A 27 5.44 1.92 -1.84
CA ALA A 27 4.69 2.67 -2.84
C ALA A 27 5.18 2.38 -4.25
N TRP A 28 4.26 2.19 -5.19
CA TRP A 28 4.56 1.92 -6.60
C TRP A 28 3.44 2.38 -7.51
N HIS A 29 3.79 3.01 -8.63
CA HIS A 29 2.86 3.42 -9.70
C HIS A 29 1.55 4.08 -9.23
N GLY A 30 1.65 5.00 -8.27
CA GLY A 30 0.49 5.76 -7.77
C GLY A 30 -0.33 5.04 -6.71
N VAL A 31 0.12 3.88 -6.22
CA VAL A 31 -0.46 3.15 -5.10
C VAL A 31 0.49 3.23 -3.91
N VAL A 32 -0.07 3.53 -2.73
CA VAL A 32 0.61 3.39 -1.44
C VAL A 32 0.12 2.10 -0.79
N TYR A 33 1.05 1.24 -0.41
CA TYR A 33 0.78 -0.01 0.32
C TYR A 33 0.96 0.26 1.81
N ALA A 34 -0.01 -0.18 2.60
CA ALA A 34 -0.04 0.13 4.01
C ALA A 34 -0.57 -1.04 4.84
N GLN A 35 -0.13 -1.09 6.09
CA GLN A 35 -0.56 -2.02 7.10
C GLN A 35 -1.38 -1.29 8.17
N ALA A 36 -2.60 -1.77 8.39
CA ALA A 36 -3.41 -1.48 9.56
C ALA A 36 -3.71 -2.83 10.25
N ASP A 37 -4.95 -3.05 10.69
CA ASP A 37 -5.41 -4.38 11.13
C ASP A 37 -5.25 -5.44 10.03
N GLN A 38 -5.38 -5.02 8.77
CA GLN A 38 -5.11 -5.81 7.58
C GLN A 38 -4.33 -4.97 6.56
N ALA A 39 -3.71 -5.64 5.59
CA ALA A 39 -3.09 -4.98 4.46
C ALA A 39 -4.13 -4.19 3.67
N MET A 40 -3.76 -3.00 3.23
CA MET A 40 -4.60 -2.11 2.44
C MET A 40 -3.77 -1.30 1.43
N THR A 41 -4.47 -0.67 0.49
CA THR A 41 -3.86 0.23 -0.50
C THR A 41 -4.59 1.56 -0.53
N LEU A 42 -3.83 2.63 -0.72
CA LEU A 42 -4.31 4.00 -0.87
C LEU A 42 -3.92 4.54 -2.25
N ASP A 43 -4.74 5.42 -2.80
CA ASP A 43 -4.38 6.23 -3.96
C ASP A 43 -3.35 7.27 -3.53
N ALA A 44 -2.16 7.25 -4.14
CA ALA A 44 -1.05 8.13 -3.73
C ALA A 44 -1.33 9.63 -3.99
N ARG A 45 -2.26 9.96 -4.87
CA ARG A 45 -2.59 11.35 -5.24
C ARG A 45 -3.62 11.95 -4.30
N THR A 46 -4.55 11.16 -3.79
CA THR A 46 -5.72 11.62 -3.02
C THR A 46 -5.75 11.10 -1.58
N GLY A 47 -4.98 10.07 -1.26
CA GLY A 47 -4.97 9.42 0.05
C GLY A 47 -6.22 8.59 0.35
N ARG A 48 -7.09 8.38 -0.65
CA ARG A 48 -8.32 7.58 -0.51
C ARG A 48 -7.99 6.09 -0.53
N ASP A 49 -8.78 5.31 0.20
CA ASP A 49 -8.66 3.86 0.17
C ASP A 49 -9.00 3.34 -1.23
N LEU A 50 -8.11 2.50 -1.79
CA LEU A 50 -8.35 1.79 -3.04
C LEU A 50 -8.91 0.41 -2.78
N ARG A 51 -8.24 -0.35 -1.90
CA ARG A 51 -8.69 -1.67 -1.45
C ARG A 51 -8.32 -1.86 0.02
N THR A 52 -9.27 -2.39 0.77
CA THR A 52 -9.11 -2.75 2.18
C THR A 52 -9.18 -4.27 2.33
N GLY A 53 -8.49 -4.82 3.34
CA GLY A 53 -8.54 -6.26 3.64
C GLY A 53 -7.97 -7.14 2.53
N ILE A 54 -6.94 -6.68 1.81
CA ILE A 54 -6.36 -7.42 0.68
C ILE A 54 -5.46 -8.60 1.11
N GLY A 55 -5.20 -8.73 2.41
CA GLY A 55 -4.37 -9.78 2.98
C GLY A 55 -4.00 -9.45 4.43
N LEU A 56 -3.23 -10.35 5.03
CA LEU A 56 -2.75 -10.17 6.40
C LEU A 56 -1.56 -9.21 6.48
N VAL A 57 -0.67 -9.25 5.48
CA VAL A 57 0.60 -8.51 5.50
C VAL A 57 0.76 -7.69 4.23
N SER A 58 1.09 -6.42 4.39
CA SER A 58 1.41 -5.49 3.31
C SER A 58 2.85 -5.68 2.83
N PRO A 59 3.14 -5.66 1.51
CA PRO A 59 4.49 -5.85 1.00
C PRO A 59 5.43 -4.71 1.40
N THR A 60 6.69 -5.04 1.66
CA THR A 60 7.76 -4.06 1.93
C THR A 60 8.41 -3.58 0.63
N MET A 61 8.32 -4.38 -0.44
CA MET A 61 8.75 -4.00 -1.79
C MET A 61 7.76 -4.50 -2.82
N VAL A 62 7.56 -3.71 -3.86
CA VAL A 62 6.70 -4.02 -5.00
C VAL A 62 7.41 -3.62 -6.28
N ASN A 63 7.22 -4.41 -7.34
CA ASN A 63 7.73 -4.13 -8.68
C ASN A 63 6.73 -4.67 -9.72
N ASP A 64 7.19 -4.84 -10.97
CA ASP A 64 6.42 -5.29 -12.14
C ASP A 64 5.73 -6.65 -11.95
N GLY A 65 4.62 -6.65 -11.21
CA GLY A 65 3.78 -7.82 -10.95
C GLY A 65 4.17 -8.64 -9.74
N TYR A 66 5.16 -8.23 -8.92
CA TYR A 66 5.52 -8.94 -7.70
C TYR A 66 5.50 -8.06 -6.47
N GLY A 67 5.17 -8.67 -5.34
CA GLY A 67 5.29 -8.11 -4.01
C GLY A 67 6.18 -9.00 -3.15
N LEU A 68 7.04 -8.38 -2.35
CA LEU A 68 7.90 -9.07 -1.39
C LEU A 68 7.52 -8.65 0.02
N VAL A 69 7.41 -9.64 0.91
CA VAL A 69 7.31 -9.46 2.35
C VAL A 69 8.61 -10.00 2.97
N TYR A 70 9.25 -9.20 3.82
CA TYR A 70 10.42 -9.62 4.57
C TYR A 70 10.10 -9.66 6.06
N ASP A 71 10.12 -10.86 6.63
CA ASP A 71 10.05 -11.04 8.08
C ASP A 71 11.47 -10.92 8.66
N VAL A 72 11.73 -9.80 9.33
CA VAL A 72 13.03 -9.49 9.94
C VAL A 72 13.37 -10.48 11.06
N ALA A 73 12.37 -10.90 11.84
CA ALA A 73 12.58 -11.78 12.98
C ALA A 73 12.88 -13.22 12.54
N ALA A 74 12.12 -13.72 11.56
CA ALA A 74 12.30 -15.06 11.01
C ALA A 74 13.43 -15.14 9.97
N ARG A 75 13.88 -14.00 9.43
CA ARG A 75 14.79 -13.92 8.26
C ARG A 75 14.24 -14.69 7.06
N VAL A 76 12.92 -14.60 6.86
CA VAL A 76 12.19 -15.24 5.76
C VAL A 76 11.76 -14.19 4.74
N VAL A 77 11.83 -14.56 3.46
CA VAL A 77 11.38 -13.76 2.34
C VAL A 77 10.25 -14.51 1.64
N ASP A 78 9.07 -13.91 1.62
CA ASP A 78 7.94 -14.38 0.81
C ASP A 78 7.77 -13.48 -0.41
N VAL A 79 7.68 -14.09 -1.59
CA VAL A 79 7.45 -13.39 -2.86
C VAL A 79 6.12 -13.82 -3.44
N TYR A 80 5.25 -12.85 -3.68
CA TYR A 80 3.92 -13.00 -4.24
C TYR A 80 3.91 -12.46 -5.66
N GLN A 81 3.26 -13.18 -6.57
CA GLN A 81 2.95 -12.68 -7.90
C GLN A 81 1.51 -12.15 -7.92
N ALA A 82 1.31 -10.99 -8.54
CA ALA A 82 -0.02 -10.49 -8.84
C ALA A 82 -0.73 -11.50 -9.75
N ALA A 83 -1.93 -11.92 -9.36
CA ALA A 83 -2.72 -12.79 -10.22
C ALA A 83 -3.06 -12.08 -11.53
N ASP A 84 -2.81 -12.74 -12.66
CA ASP A 84 -3.29 -12.28 -13.96
C ASP A 84 -4.82 -12.27 -13.95
N VAL A 85 -5.41 -11.07 -13.92
CA VAL A 85 -6.88 -10.91 -13.98
C VAL A 85 -7.42 -11.15 -15.40
N SER A 86 -6.58 -11.63 -16.33
CA SER A 86 -6.94 -11.91 -17.72
C SER A 86 -7.65 -13.27 -17.94
N ALA A 87 -7.85 -14.08 -16.91
CA ALA A 87 -8.58 -15.35 -17.01
C ALA A 87 -10.05 -15.20 -16.55
N SER A 88 -10.81 -14.33 -17.22
CA SER A 88 -12.26 -14.22 -17.06
C SER A 88 -12.86 -13.66 -18.35
N GLY A 89 -12.78 -14.45 -19.42
CA GLY A 89 -13.55 -14.27 -20.65
C GLY A 89 -14.84 -15.09 -20.59
#